data_AF-A0AAV0Y3I8-F1
#
_entry.id   AF-A0AAV0Y3I8-F1
#
_cell.length_a   1.000
_cell.length_b   1.000
_cell.length_c   1.000
_cell.angle_alpha   90.00
_cell.angle_beta   90.00
_cell.angle_gamma   90.00
#
_symmetry.space_group_name_H-M   'P 1'
#
loop_
_entity.id
_entity.type
_entity.pdbx_description
1 polymer ?
#
loop_
_entity_poly.entity_id
_entity_poly.type
_entity_poly.pdbx_seq_one_letter_code
_entity_poly.pdbx_strand_id
1 'polypeptide(L)'
;MDDHEEIANAAAYYIIVCSEFLKYYSSDNEDEASTPKKRRYWMDTFYKSRKRYNATNMLCDLNVDPSRKFENFCRMSSVDFEHILTKIGPYISKNDTNMRECIPIKERLAVTLRFLASGDSFKSLSYLFKFSPQTVSRCVADVCKALILELKDEIKVCNHK
;
A
#
# COMPACT_ATOMS: atom_id res chain seq x y z
N MET A 1 -7.27 -44.50 24.24
CA MET A 1 -6.98 -43.26 24.98
C MET A 1 -6.38 -42.35 23.93
N ASP A 2 -7.06 -41.25 23.66
CA ASP A 2 -7.38 -40.76 22.32
C ASP A 2 -6.24 -39.91 21.73
N ASP A 3 -5.67 -40.30 20.57
CA ASP A 3 -4.60 -39.56 19.89
C ASP A 3 -4.99 -38.10 19.60
N HIS A 4 -6.29 -37.83 19.45
CA HIS A 4 -6.84 -36.49 19.32
C HIS A 4 -6.69 -35.65 20.59
N GLU A 5 -6.74 -36.26 21.76
CA GLU A 5 -6.58 -35.60 23.05
C GLU A 5 -5.11 -35.24 23.29
N GLU A 6 -4.17 -36.06 22.84
CA GLU A 6 -2.74 -35.72 22.84
C GLU A 6 -2.43 -34.56 21.89
N ILE A 7 -2.98 -34.55 20.67
CA ILE A 7 -2.80 -33.44 19.73
C ILE A 7 -3.42 -32.14 20.27
N ALA A 8 -4.61 -32.24 20.87
CA ALA A 8 -5.27 -31.09 21.51
C ALA A 8 -4.44 -30.54 22.67
N ASN A 9 -3.86 -31.41 23.49
CA ASN A 9 -2.99 -31.03 24.60
C ASN A 9 -1.68 -30.40 24.12
N ALA A 10 -1.07 -30.93 23.06
CA ALA A 10 0.14 -30.36 22.46
C ALA A 10 -0.12 -28.98 21.85
N ALA A 11 -1.25 -28.79 21.17
CA ALA A 11 -1.67 -27.50 20.63
C ALA A 11 -1.99 -26.49 21.74
N ALA A 12 -2.69 -26.91 22.79
CA ALA A 12 -2.96 -26.09 23.96
C ALA A 12 -1.68 -25.64 24.65
N TYR A 13 -0.72 -26.57 24.83
CA TYR A 13 0.60 -26.26 25.39
C TYR A 13 1.36 -25.25 24.53
N TYR A 14 1.39 -25.44 23.21
CA TYR A 14 2.04 -24.50 22.29
C TYR A 14 1.41 -23.10 22.34
N ILE A 15 0.07 -23.02 22.37
CA ILE A 15 -0.65 -21.74 22.49
C ILE A 15 -0.34 -21.06 23.83
N ILE A 16 -0.31 -21.81 24.94
CA ILE A 16 0.02 -21.28 26.27
C ILE A 16 1.44 -20.73 26.28
N VAL A 17 2.42 -21.52 25.81
CA VAL A 17 3.83 -21.11 25.73
C VAL A 17 4.01 -19.90 24.81
N CYS A 18 3.37 -19.87 23.64
CA CYS A 18 3.40 -18.71 22.75
C CYS A 18 2.74 -17.48 23.38
N SER A 19 1.65 -17.66 24.14
CA SER A 19 0.97 -16.56 24.82
C SER A 19 1.81 -15.99 25.98
N GLU A 20 2.53 -16.83 26.72
CA GLU A 20 3.46 -16.42 27.76
C GLU A 20 4.69 -15.74 27.17
N PHE A 21 5.24 -16.27 26.08
CA PHE A 21 6.33 -15.66 25.34
C PHE A 21 5.94 -14.26 24.81
N LEU A 22 4.72 -14.12 24.25
CA LEU A 22 4.21 -12.83 23.80
C LEU A 22 3.96 -11.85 24.96
N LYS A 23 3.48 -12.33 26.11
CA LYS A 23 3.34 -11.51 27.33
C LYS A 23 4.69 -11.04 27.86
N TYR A 24 5.67 -11.94 27.93
CA TYR A 24 7.05 -11.62 28.33
C TYR A 24 7.66 -10.59 27.38
N TYR A 25 7.53 -10.80 26.07
CA TYR A 25 7.98 -9.85 25.05
C TYR A 25 7.23 -8.50 25.11
N SER A 26 5.95 -8.51 25.50
CA SER A 26 5.16 -7.29 25.72
C SER A 26 5.60 -6.56 26.99
N SER A 27 5.93 -7.30 28.05
CA SER A 27 6.38 -6.75 29.34
C SER A 27 7.77 -6.10 29.24
N ASP A 28 8.69 -6.66 28.46
CA ASP A 28 9.97 -6.02 28.13
C ASP A 28 9.81 -4.81 27.17
N ASN A 29 8.68 -4.70 26.46
CA ASN A 29 8.35 -3.54 25.61
C ASN A 29 7.53 -2.46 26.34
N GLU A 30 6.97 -2.71 27.53
CA GLU A 30 6.22 -1.71 28.28
C GLU A 30 7.13 -0.62 28.88
N ASP A 31 8.40 -0.94 29.17
CA ASP A 31 9.41 0.02 29.62
C ASP A 31 10.18 0.73 28.48
N GLU A 32 9.89 0.39 27.22
CA GLU A 32 10.38 1.13 26.06
C GLU A 32 9.26 1.45 25.06
N ALA A 33 8.16 2.01 25.56
CA ALA A 33 7.34 2.90 24.75
C ALA A 33 8.22 4.07 24.28
N SER A 34 8.95 3.84 23.19
CA SER A 34 9.97 4.74 22.65
C SER A 34 9.35 6.12 22.52
N THR A 35 9.77 7.04 23.38
CA THR A 35 9.27 8.40 23.32
C THR A 35 9.44 8.88 21.89
N PRO A 36 8.38 9.41 21.23
CA PRO A 36 8.45 9.70 19.82
C PRO A 36 9.62 10.64 19.56
N LYS A 37 10.67 10.11 18.91
CA LYS A 37 11.91 10.85 18.66
C LYS A 37 11.52 12.15 17.96
N LYS A 38 11.89 13.29 18.56
CA LYS A 38 11.66 14.60 17.94
C LYS A 38 12.27 14.58 16.55
N ARG A 39 11.42 14.76 15.54
CA ARG A 39 11.87 14.76 14.15
C ARG A 39 12.81 15.93 13.94
N ARG A 40 14.01 15.66 13.43
CA ARG A 40 14.98 16.71 13.03
C ARG A 40 14.40 17.64 11.96
N TYR A 41 13.53 17.10 11.09
CA TYR A 41 12.83 17.84 10.05
C TYR A 41 11.39 17.34 9.90
N TRP A 42 10.45 18.26 9.66
CA TRP A 42 9.04 17.94 9.36
C TRP A 42 8.88 17.08 8.09
N MET A 43 9.67 17.40 7.06
CA MET A 43 9.65 16.71 5.77
C MET A 43 11.06 16.71 5.17
N ASP A 44 11.48 15.55 4.69
CA ASP A 44 12.73 15.39 3.96
C ASP A 44 12.75 16.27 2.71
N THR A 45 13.89 16.91 2.41
CA THR A 45 14.10 17.72 1.22
C THR A 45 13.83 16.95 -0.07
N PHE A 46 14.09 15.63 -0.09
CA PHE A 46 13.77 14.78 -1.22
C PHE A 46 12.28 14.83 -1.57
N TYR A 47 11.38 14.73 -0.58
CA TYR A 47 9.93 14.78 -0.79
C TYR A 47 9.42 16.20 -1.08
N LYS A 48 10.11 17.25 -0.61
CA LYS A 48 9.80 18.65 -0.99
C LYS A 48 9.96 18.88 -2.50
N SER A 49 10.86 18.13 -3.16
CA SER A 49 11.10 18.25 -4.60
C SER A 49 9.99 17.67 -5.50
N ARG A 50 8.90 17.16 -4.91
CA ARG A 50 7.77 16.55 -5.64
C ARG A 50 7.20 17.46 -6.72
N LYS A 51 7.09 18.77 -6.49
CA LYS A 51 6.60 19.72 -7.51
C LYS A 51 7.42 19.73 -8.80
N ARG A 52 8.73 19.44 -8.71
CA ARG A 52 9.65 19.44 -9.85
C ARG A 52 9.63 18.12 -10.62
N TYR A 53 9.53 17.00 -9.90
CA TYR A 53 9.51 15.66 -10.50
C TYR A 53 8.40 14.85 -9.84
N ASN A 54 7.17 15.09 -10.27
CA ASN A 54 6.00 14.34 -9.81
C ASN A 54 5.77 13.13 -10.72
N ALA A 55 5.12 12.10 -10.18
CA ALA A 55 4.80 10.91 -10.96
C ALA A 55 3.74 11.19 -12.03
N THR A 56 2.89 12.21 -11.85
CA THR A 56 1.88 12.59 -12.86
C THR A 56 2.51 12.94 -14.21
N ASN A 57 3.55 13.79 -14.22
CA ASN A 57 4.26 14.19 -15.44
C ASN A 57 4.92 12.97 -16.10
N MET A 58 5.60 12.14 -15.29
CA MET A 58 6.18 10.90 -15.79
C MET A 58 5.12 9.99 -16.44
N LEU A 59 3.96 9.81 -15.80
CA LEU A 59 2.87 9.01 -16.36
C LEU A 59 2.33 9.59 -17.67
N CYS A 60 2.25 10.92 -17.80
CA CYS A 60 1.90 11.56 -19.06
C CYS A 60 2.93 11.28 -20.15
N ASP A 61 4.23 11.41 -19.85
CA ASP A 61 5.31 11.12 -20.79
C ASP A 61 5.26 9.65 -21.26
N LEU A 62 5.00 8.71 -20.34
CA LEU A 62 4.84 7.29 -20.66
C LEU A 62 3.63 7.00 -21.56
N ASN A 63 2.57 7.81 -21.47
CA ASN A 63 1.34 7.64 -22.24
C ASN A 63 1.43 8.26 -23.64
N VAL A 64 2.29 9.26 -23.84
CA VAL A 64 2.56 9.85 -25.17
C VAL A 64 3.46 8.94 -26.01
N ASP A 65 4.31 8.15 -25.36
CA ASP A 65 5.24 7.24 -26.04
C ASP A 65 4.50 6.07 -26.74
N PRO A 66 4.71 5.86 -28.06
CA PRO A 66 4.01 4.81 -28.80
C PRO A 66 4.44 3.38 -28.41
N SER A 67 5.52 3.22 -27.64
CA SER A 67 6.12 1.92 -27.28
C SER A 67 5.40 1.21 -26.13
N ARG A 68 4.15 1.59 -25.83
CA ARG A 68 3.32 1.00 -24.78
C ARG A 68 3.95 1.01 -23.38
N LYS A 69 4.76 2.04 -23.10
CA LYS A 69 5.50 2.14 -21.84
C LYS A 69 4.57 2.33 -20.65
N PHE A 70 3.47 3.05 -20.84
CA PHE A 70 2.42 3.18 -19.83
C PHE A 70 1.85 1.81 -19.44
N GLU A 71 1.49 0.98 -20.42
CA GLU A 71 0.91 -0.34 -20.16
C GLU A 71 1.90 -1.28 -19.52
N ASN A 72 3.17 -1.21 -19.89
CA ASN A 72 4.21 -1.99 -19.21
C ASN A 72 4.42 -1.53 -17.76
N PHE A 73 4.28 -0.23 -17.50
CA PHE A 73 4.44 0.34 -16.17
C PHE A 73 3.26 -0.01 -15.25
N CYS A 74 2.03 0.20 -15.72
CA CYS A 74 0.78 0.00 -14.97
C CYS A 74 0.18 -1.40 -15.12
N ARG A 75 0.69 -2.25 -16.02
CA ARG A 75 0.11 -3.55 -16.44
C ARG A 75 -1.34 -3.45 -16.90
N MET A 76 -1.70 -2.31 -17.49
CA MET A 76 -3.07 -1.95 -17.85
C MET A 76 -3.05 -0.88 -18.94
N SER A 77 -4.02 -0.89 -19.85
CA SER A 77 -4.14 0.18 -20.86
C SER A 77 -4.43 1.53 -20.18
N SER A 78 -4.04 2.63 -20.82
CA SER A 78 -4.36 3.96 -20.28
C SER A 78 -5.86 4.23 -20.27
N VAL A 79 -6.61 3.64 -21.20
CA VAL A 79 -8.07 3.71 -21.24
C VAL A 79 -8.70 3.02 -20.03
N ASP A 80 -8.30 1.77 -19.76
CA ASP A 80 -8.80 1.02 -18.60
C ASP A 80 -8.38 1.67 -17.28
N PHE A 81 -7.18 2.24 -17.25
CA PHE A 81 -6.67 2.97 -16.10
C PHE A 81 -7.56 4.17 -15.76
N GLU A 82 -7.89 5.01 -16.73
CA GLU A 82 -8.75 6.19 -16.51
C GLU A 82 -10.19 5.77 -16.18
N HIS A 83 -10.68 4.68 -16.76
CA HIS A 83 -11.99 4.09 -16.41
C HIS A 83 -12.04 3.67 -14.95
N ILE A 84 -11.06 2.90 -14.48
CA ILE A 84 -10.95 2.49 -13.08
C ILE A 84 -10.77 3.71 -12.18
N LEU A 85 -9.92 4.66 -12.56
CA LEU A 85 -9.68 5.88 -11.80
C LEU A 85 -10.96 6.69 -11.58
N THR A 86 -11.83 6.75 -12.59
CA THR A 86 -13.13 7.43 -12.52
C THR A 86 -14.05 6.73 -11.51
N LYS A 87 -14.10 5.40 -11.50
CA LYS A 87 -14.92 4.62 -10.54
C LYS A 87 -14.43 4.75 -9.09
N ILE A 88 -13.14 4.56 -8.86
CA ILE A 88 -12.59 4.53 -7.49
C ILE A 88 -12.24 5.92 -6.94
N GLY A 89 -12.11 6.92 -7.82
CA GLY A 89 -11.69 8.28 -7.50
C GLY A 89 -12.38 8.89 -6.28
N PRO A 90 -13.72 8.80 -6.16
CA PRO A 90 -14.45 9.30 -4.98
C PRO A 90 -14.00 8.71 -3.65
N TYR A 91 -13.55 7.45 -3.63
CA TYR A 91 -13.14 6.74 -2.41
C TYR A 91 -11.69 7.01 -2.00
N ILE A 92 -10.82 7.23 -3.00
CA ILE A 92 -9.38 7.40 -2.77
C ILE A 92 -8.93 8.86 -2.75
N SER A 93 -9.81 9.78 -3.13
CA SER A 93 -9.55 11.22 -3.08
C SER A 93 -9.28 11.69 -1.64
N LYS A 94 -8.39 12.67 -1.51
CA LYS A 94 -8.02 13.31 -0.25
C LYS A 94 -7.97 14.81 -0.48
N ASN A 95 -8.30 15.58 0.55
CA ASN A 95 -8.23 17.03 0.49
C ASN A 95 -6.81 17.53 0.75
N ASP A 96 -6.46 18.64 0.12
CA ASP A 96 -5.27 19.40 0.47
C ASP A 96 -5.36 19.87 1.92
N THR A 97 -4.20 19.99 2.57
CA THR A 97 -4.09 20.56 3.90
C THR A 97 -3.19 21.78 3.84
N ASN A 98 -3.34 22.71 4.79
CA ASN A 98 -2.50 23.90 4.89
C ASN A 98 -0.98 23.58 4.91
N MET A 99 -0.61 22.38 5.37
CA MET A 99 0.78 21.96 5.52
C MET A 99 1.34 21.17 4.33
N ARG A 100 0.47 20.50 3.55
CA ARG A 100 0.87 19.64 2.43
C ARG A 100 -0.29 19.41 1.47
N GLU A 101 0.01 19.52 0.18
CA GLU A 101 -0.85 19.07 -0.92
C GLU A 101 -1.08 17.55 -0.86
N CYS A 102 -2.29 17.12 -1.16
CA CYS A 102 -2.65 15.73 -1.21
C CYS A 102 -1.93 15.03 -2.38
N ILE A 103 -1.89 13.70 -2.32
CA ILE A 103 -1.41 12.93 -3.46
C ILE A 103 -2.56 12.79 -4.46
N PRO A 104 -2.38 13.20 -5.73
CA PRO A 104 -3.37 13.06 -6.78
C PRO A 104 -3.81 11.61 -6.92
N ILE A 105 -5.09 11.40 -7.17
CA ILE A 105 -5.69 10.08 -7.32
C ILE A 105 -4.99 9.24 -8.40
N LYS A 106 -4.52 9.87 -9.49
CA LYS A 106 -3.76 9.23 -10.56
C LYS A 106 -2.47 8.59 -10.05
N GLU A 107 -1.70 9.31 -9.22
CA GLU A 107 -0.46 8.77 -8.66
C GLU A 107 -0.74 7.69 -7.61
N ARG A 108 -1.84 7.81 -6.84
CA ARG A 108 -2.27 6.79 -5.85
C ARG A 108 -2.61 5.47 -6.54
N LEU A 109 -3.36 5.51 -7.64
CA LEU A 109 -3.67 4.32 -8.42
C LEU A 109 -2.41 3.76 -9.09
N ALA A 110 -1.60 4.61 -9.73
CA ALA A 110 -0.39 4.17 -10.42
C ALA A 110 0.64 3.51 -9.49
N VAL A 111 0.90 4.06 -8.29
CA VAL A 111 1.82 3.43 -7.34
C VAL A 111 1.30 2.07 -6.87
N THR A 112 -0.01 1.94 -6.72
CA THR A 112 -0.64 0.69 -6.28
C THR A 112 -0.56 -0.37 -7.37
N LEU A 113 -0.93 -0.03 -8.61
CA LEU A 113 -0.80 -0.96 -9.74
C LEU A 113 0.65 -1.37 -9.96
N ARG A 114 1.60 -0.43 -9.84
CA ARG A 114 3.03 -0.74 -9.94
C ARG A 114 3.46 -1.72 -8.85
N PHE A 115 3.04 -1.49 -7.61
CA PHE A 115 3.31 -2.39 -6.49
C PHE A 115 2.75 -3.80 -6.76
N LEU A 116 1.49 -3.92 -7.15
CA LEU A 116 0.84 -5.21 -7.43
C LEU A 116 1.48 -5.94 -8.62
N ALA A 117 1.93 -5.18 -9.63
CA ALA A 117 2.53 -5.72 -10.84
C ALA A 117 3.96 -6.24 -10.64
N SER A 118 4.77 -5.58 -9.81
CA SER A 118 6.20 -5.88 -9.68
C SER A 118 6.61 -6.44 -8.33
N GLY A 119 5.78 -6.34 -7.29
CA GLY A 119 6.15 -6.71 -5.92
C GLY A 119 7.28 -5.84 -5.33
N ASP A 120 7.46 -4.63 -5.84
CA ASP A 120 8.56 -3.77 -5.39
C ASP A 120 8.36 -3.32 -3.93
N SER A 121 9.45 -3.08 -3.21
CA SER A 121 9.38 -2.60 -1.84
C SER A 121 8.75 -1.21 -1.78
N PHE A 122 8.01 -0.92 -0.69
CA PHE A 122 7.49 0.43 -0.44
C PHE A 122 8.60 1.48 -0.38
N LYS A 123 9.82 1.08 -0.01
CA LYS A 123 10.99 1.96 0.04
C LYS A 123 11.46 2.36 -1.36
N SER A 124 11.56 1.43 -2.29
CA SER A 124 11.91 1.75 -3.68
C SER A 124 10.84 2.63 -4.33
N LEU A 125 9.56 2.25 -4.19
CA LEU A 125 8.44 3.06 -4.69
C LEU A 125 8.39 4.46 -4.07
N SER A 126 8.84 4.61 -2.83
CA SER A 126 8.95 5.91 -2.15
C SER A 126 9.88 6.87 -2.90
N TYR A 127 10.96 6.35 -3.49
CA TYR A 127 11.90 7.14 -4.28
C TYR A 127 11.34 7.46 -5.66
N LEU A 128 10.72 6.48 -6.30
CA LEU A 128 10.13 6.64 -7.65
C LEU A 128 9.00 7.68 -7.66
N PHE A 129 8.05 7.56 -6.73
CA PHE A 129 6.88 8.44 -6.67
C PHE A 129 7.07 9.67 -5.77
N LYS A 130 8.19 9.74 -5.03
CA LYS A 130 8.49 10.81 -4.05
C LYS A 130 7.45 10.94 -2.94
N PHE A 131 6.99 9.81 -2.44
CA PHE A 131 6.15 9.71 -1.24
C PHE A 131 6.95 9.10 -0.11
N SER A 132 6.58 9.28 1.16
CA SER A 132 7.20 8.46 2.20
C SER A 132 6.74 6.99 2.07
N PRO A 133 7.54 5.99 2.49
CA PRO A 133 7.14 4.58 2.42
C PRO A 133 5.80 4.29 3.12
N GLN A 134 5.53 4.99 4.23
CA GLN A 134 4.26 4.89 4.96
C GLN A 134 3.09 5.39 4.11
N THR A 135 3.30 6.46 3.35
CA THR A 135 2.29 6.98 2.45
C THR A 135 2.06 6.05 1.27
N VAL A 136 3.09 5.41 0.71
CA VAL A 136 2.94 4.36 -0.31
C VAL A 136 2.06 3.23 0.23
N SER A 137 2.40 2.70 1.42
CA SER A 137 1.61 1.63 2.07
C SER A 137 0.14 2.00 2.25
N ARG A 138 -0.14 3.24 2.72
CA ARG A 138 -1.51 3.74 2.85
C ARG A 138 -2.22 3.87 1.50
N CYS A 139 -1.54 4.34 0.45
CA CYS A 139 -2.12 4.41 -0.88
C CYS A 139 -2.51 3.02 -1.38
N VAL A 140 -1.61 2.04 -1.26
CA VAL A 140 -1.88 0.65 -1.64
C VAL A 140 -3.10 0.10 -0.90
N ALA A 141 -3.14 0.26 0.43
CA ALA A 141 -4.27 -0.23 1.23
C ALA A 141 -5.60 0.45 0.86
N ASP A 142 -5.63 1.78 0.71
CA ASP A 142 -6.83 2.54 0.38
C ASP A 142 -7.34 2.19 -1.02
N VAL A 143 -6.44 2.08 -2.00
CA VAL A 143 -6.78 1.76 -3.39
C VAL A 143 -7.25 0.32 -3.52
N CYS A 144 -6.59 -0.66 -2.88
CA CYS A 144 -7.06 -2.05 -2.89
C CYS A 144 -8.46 -2.18 -2.28
N LYS A 145 -8.75 -1.48 -1.18
CA LYS A 145 -10.10 -1.46 -0.60
C LYS A 145 -11.14 -0.87 -1.57
N ALA A 146 -10.81 0.23 -2.22
CA ALA A 146 -11.72 0.85 -3.20
C ALA A 146 -11.94 -0.06 -4.43
N LEU A 147 -10.90 -0.72 -4.92
CA LEU A 147 -11.00 -1.68 -6.02
C LEU A 147 -11.89 -2.87 -5.66
N ILE A 148 -11.72 -3.44 -4.47
CA ILE A 148 -12.57 -4.56 -4.00
C ILE A 148 -14.02 -4.10 -3.91
N LEU A 149 -14.28 -2.91 -3.37
CA LEU A 149 -15.64 -2.38 -3.22
C LEU A 149 -16.33 -2.17 -4.58
N GLU A 150 -15.62 -1.55 -5.54
CA GLU A 150 -16.17 -1.18 -6.85
C GLU A 150 -16.25 -2.35 -7.83
N LEU A 151 -15.32 -3.30 -7.77
CA LEU A 151 -15.22 -4.40 -8.74
C LEU A 151 -15.81 -5.72 -8.24
N LYS A 152 -16.36 -5.78 -7.02
CA LYS A 152 -16.89 -7.01 -6.41
C LYS A 152 -17.86 -7.77 -7.33
N ASP A 153 -18.69 -7.04 -8.08
CA ASP A 153 -19.75 -7.62 -8.91
C ASP A 153 -19.23 -8.06 -10.29
N GLU A 154 -18.03 -7.59 -10.68
CA GLU A 154 -17.39 -7.90 -11.95
C GLU A 154 -16.47 -9.13 -11.87
N ILE A 155 -16.04 -9.51 -10.65
CA ILE A 155 -15.13 -10.63 -10.44
C ILE A 155 -15.92 -11.95 -10.43
N LYS A 156 -15.90 -12.66 -11.56
CA LYS A 156 -16.31 -14.07 -11.63
C LYS A 156 -15.13 -14.96 -11.27
N VAL A 157 -15.02 -15.35 -10.01
CA VAL A 157 -14.06 -16.40 -9.62
C VAL A 157 -14.60 -17.74 -10.14
N CYS A 158 -13.87 -18.38 -11.05
CA CYS A 158 -14.16 -19.75 -11.43
C CYS A 158 -13.93 -20.64 -10.20
N ASN A 159 -15.01 -20.99 -9.49
CA ASN A 159 -14.96 -21.95 -8.42
C ASN A 159 -14.72 -23.33 -9.04
N HIS A 160 -13.45 -23.74 -9.13
CA HIS A 160 -13.11 -25.14 -9.34
C HIS A 160 -13.46 -25.88 -8.04
N LYS A 161 -14.59 -26.60 -8.08
CA LYS A 161 -14.97 -27.61 -7.09
C LYS A 161 -14.06 -28.82 -7.20
#